data_AF-A0AAW9ST27-F1
#
_entry.id   AF-A0AAW9ST27-F1
#
_cell.length_a   1.000
_cell.length_b   1.000
_cell.length_c   1.000
_cell.angle_alpha   90.00
_cell.angle_beta   90.00
_cell.angle_gamma   90.00
#
_symmetry.space_group_name_H-M   'P 1'
#
loop_
_entity.id
_entity.type
_entity.pdbx_description
1 polymer ?
#
loop_
_entity_poly.entity_id
_entity_poly.type
_entity_poly.pdbx_seq_one_letter_code
_entity_poly.pdbx_strand_id
1 'polypeptide(L)'
;MGDRYNLYESLKLDSAASTEELNANLSSQLSELRNAGISEYSGEFQEKLTALQVLGDEGRRREYDTLLADENATITIATLRGLASRPVPTAQESSYQTQAQQTRQAQSQPSPAQQAQQAQWSAPTQNGPATVTTTVTTDVPLLPANATLQNMWQRMPRIPRITTGLIGFSTLIGIITVLYAIKLGIQGAINLGSLESSLGDSWEGIGYMMGAAAALVLVPILLLLGMMLVTLTAYWIHSILRGEDTTTPIFFCVTVAPLALTMTIIPILFLSSWVDVVLFLAGGMLIAACVLMFLKDMRAWFRGQELVKTTQSAPGQGYAPQYPQSQNIQGYQFGQNSSPNNTQK
;
A
#
# COMPACT_ATOMS: atom_id res chain seq x y z
N MET A 1 -29.45 12.44 -27.67
CA MET A 1 -29.13 11.05 -27.27
C MET A 1 -27.89 11.14 -26.41
N GLY A 2 -27.99 10.81 -25.12
CA GLY A 2 -26.85 10.87 -24.21
C GLY A 2 -25.82 9.79 -24.57
N ASP A 3 -24.54 10.07 -24.34
CA ASP A 3 -23.50 9.04 -24.45
C ASP A 3 -23.79 7.93 -23.45
N ARG A 4 -24.03 6.71 -23.96
CA ARG A 4 -24.42 5.54 -23.16
C ARG A 4 -23.36 4.45 -23.32
N TYR A 5 -22.43 4.41 -22.38
CA TYR A 5 -21.37 3.43 -22.38
C TYR A 5 -21.87 2.07 -21.84
N ASN A 6 -21.94 1.08 -22.73
CA ASN A 6 -22.37 -0.27 -22.43
C ASN A 6 -21.17 -1.21 -22.17
N LEU A 7 -21.00 -1.65 -20.92
CA LEU A 7 -19.93 -2.55 -20.51
C LEU A 7 -20.06 -3.95 -21.13
N TYR A 8 -21.28 -4.43 -21.33
CA TYR A 8 -21.52 -5.72 -21.97
C TYR A 8 -21.08 -5.70 -23.44
N GLU A 9 -21.40 -4.63 -24.17
CA GLU A 9 -20.99 -4.48 -25.57
C GLU A 9 -19.49 -4.18 -25.71
N SER A 10 -18.95 -3.27 -24.91
CA SER A 10 -17.53 -2.88 -24.97
C SER A 10 -16.60 -4.06 -24.72
N LEU A 11 -16.93 -4.88 -23.71
CA LEU A 11 -16.12 -6.02 -23.29
C LEU A 11 -16.58 -7.36 -23.87
N LYS A 12 -17.59 -7.36 -24.74
CA LYS A 12 -18.21 -8.56 -25.34
C LYS A 12 -18.62 -9.59 -24.28
N LEU A 13 -19.25 -9.12 -23.22
CA LEU A 13 -19.79 -9.94 -22.13
C LEU A 13 -21.25 -10.28 -22.40
N ASP A 14 -21.69 -11.45 -21.95
CA ASP A 14 -23.10 -11.83 -21.98
C ASP A 14 -23.86 -11.14 -20.85
N SER A 15 -24.87 -10.35 -21.18
CA SER A 15 -25.72 -9.67 -20.18
C SER A 15 -26.64 -10.62 -19.42
N ALA A 16 -26.86 -11.83 -19.93
CA ALA A 16 -27.65 -12.88 -19.27
C ALA A 16 -26.83 -13.75 -18.31
N ALA A 17 -25.49 -13.66 -18.33
CA ALA A 17 -24.61 -14.43 -17.45
C ALA A 17 -24.82 -14.08 -15.97
N SER A 18 -24.54 -15.00 -15.05
CA SER A 18 -24.64 -14.71 -13.61
C SER A 18 -23.55 -13.73 -13.16
N THR A 19 -23.77 -13.04 -12.05
CA THR A 19 -22.81 -12.08 -11.49
C THR A 19 -21.50 -12.77 -11.12
N GLU A 20 -21.58 -14.01 -10.60
CA GLU A 20 -20.43 -14.86 -10.29
C GLU A 20 -19.67 -15.26 -11.56
N GLU A 21 -20.39 -15.58 -12.64
CA GLU A 21 -19.78 -15.93 -13.93
C GLU A 21 -19.05 -14.74 -14.55
N LEU A 22 -19.67 -13.55 -14.53
CA LEU A 22 -19.04 -12.31 -14.98
C LEU A 22 -17.81 -11.96 -14.12
N ASN A 23 -17.90 -12.16 -12.80
CA ASN A 23 -16.79 -11.95 -11.89
C ASN A 23 -15.61 -12.88 -12.20
N ALA A 24 -15.87 -14.17 -12.38
CA ALA A 24 -14.85 -15.16 -12.72
C ALA A 24 -14.19 -14.87 -14.08
N ASN A 25 -14.99 -14.55 -15.10
CA ASN A 25 -14.52 -14.23 -16.44
C ASN A 25 -13.62 -12.98 -16.44
N LEU A 26 -14.08 -11.88 -15.83
CA LEU A 26 -13.31 -10.63 -15.75
C LEU A 26 -12.04 -10.78 -14.92
N SER A 27 -12.09 -11.55 -13.84
CA SER A 27 -10.91 -11.87 -13.02
C SER A 27 -9.86 -12.67 -13.80
N SER A 28 -10.29 -13.65 -14.62
CA SER A 28 -9.41 -14.41 -15.50
C SER A 28 -8.72 -13.51 -16.51
N GLN A 29 -9.48 -12.67 -17.21
CA GLN A 29 -8.94 -11.73 -18.21
C GLN A 29 -7.93 -10.74 -17.60
N LEU A 30 -8.19 -10.22 -16.39
CA LEU A 30 -7.25 -9.35 -15.68
C LEU A 30 -5.95 -10.08 -15.30
N SER A 31 -6.04 -11.36 -14.92
CA SER A 31 -4.86 -12.19 -14.66
C SER A 31 -4.06 -12.46 -15.93
N GLU A 32 -4.72 -12.70 -17.07
CA GLU A 32 -4.07 -12.88 -18.37
C GLU A 32 -3.30 -11.62 -18.80
N LEU A 33 -3.91 -10.43 -18.65
CA LEU A 33 -3.23 -9.16 -18.92
C LEU A 33 -2.01 -8.95 -18.03
N ARG A 34 -2.11 -9.28 -16.74
CA ARG A 34 -0.98 -9.22 -15.81
C ARG A 34 0.14 -10.17 -16.24
N ASN A 35 -0.19 -11.40 -16.63
CA ASN A 35 0.78 -12.40 -17.08
C ASN A 35 1.43 -12.02 -18.41
N ALA A 36 0.71 -11.31 -19.28
CA ALA A 36 1.22 -10.74 -20.52
C ALA A 36 2.07 -9.47 -20.32
N GLY A 37 2.26 -9.00 -19.08
CA GLY A 37 3.03 -7.81 -18.76
C GLY A 37 2.36 -6.49 -19.15
N ILE A 38 1.04 -6.51 -19.41
CA ILE A 38 0.28 -5.30 -19.71
C ILE A 38 0.21 -4.45 -18.45
N SER A 39 0.55 -3.16 -18.59
CA SER A 39 0.54 -2.21 -17.47
C SER A 39 -0.83 -2.13 -16.81
N GLU A 40 -0.88 -2.17 -15.48
CA GLU A 40 -2.12 -1.96 -14.72
C GLU A 40 -2.70 -0.55 -14.95
N TYR A 41 -1.91 0.39 -15.46
CA TYR A 41 -2.35 1.74 -15.84
C TYR A 41 -2.84 1.85 -17.30
N SER A 42 -2.78 0.76 -18.07
CA SER A 42 -3.32 0.74 -19.42
C SER A 42 -4.85 0.93 -19.41
N GLY A 43 -5.37 1.56 -20.46
CA GLY A 43 -6.81 1.76 -20.61
C GLY A 43 -7.59 0.45 -20.55
N GLU A 44 -7.08 -0.60 -21.22
CA GLU A 44 -7.70 -1.93 -21.25
C GLU A 44 -7.79 -2.57 -19.85
N PHE A 45 -6.71 -2.50 -19.06
CA PHE A 45 -6.71 -3.04 -17.70
C PHE A 45 -7.68 -2.27 -16.80
N GLN A 46 -7.68 -0.94 -16.88
CA GLN A 46 -8.56 -0.08 -16.09
C GLN A 46 -10.04 -0.25 -16.45
N GLU A 47 -10.36 -0.45 -17.72
CA GLU A 47 -11.73 -0.72 -18.18
C GLU A 47 -12.25 -2.06 -17.62
N LYS A 48 -11.48 -3.14 -17.76
CA LYS A 48 -11.85 -4.46 -17.22
C LYS A 48 -11.93 -4.46 -15.69
N LEU A 49 -11.04 -3.72 -15.01
CA LEU A 49 -11.09 -3.55 -13.56
C LEU A 49 -12.36 -2.81 -13.12
N THR A 50 -12.74 -1.75 -13.83
CA THR A 50 -13.98 -1.00 -13.56
C THR A 50 -15.20 -1.90 -13.80
N ALA A 51 -15.20 -2.69 -14.87
CA ALA A 51 -16.26 -3.65 -15.15
C ALA A 51 -16.36 -4.71 -14.06
N LEU A 52 -15.25 -5.25 -13.57
CA LEU A 52 -15.25 -6.21 -12.46
C LEU A 52 -15.87 -5.60 -11.20
N GLN A 53 -15.54 -4.35 -10.89
CA GLN A 53 -16.08 -3.66 -9.72
C GLN A 53 -17.59 -3.41 -9.84
N VAL A 54 -18.09 -3.11 -11.04
CA VAL A 54 -19.52 -2.85 -11.29
C VAL A 54 -20.32 -4.15 -11.44
N LEU A 55 -19.91 -5.03 -12.34
CA LEU A 55 -20.64 -6.24 -12.74
C LEU A 55 -20.35 -7.45 -11.85
N GLY A 56 -19.22 -7.45 -11.13
CA GLY A 56 -18.85 -8.54 -10.23
C GLY A 56 -19.50 -8.46 -8.85
N ASP A 57 -20.36 -7.46 -8.62
CA ASP A 57 -21.15 -7.28 -7.41
C ASP A 57 -22.64 -7.16 -7.77
N GLU A 58 -23.49 -7.94 -7.12
CA GLU A 58 -24.91 -8.04 -7.47
C GLU A 58 -25.67 -6.72 -7.25
N GLY A 59 -25.34 -5.98 -6.19
CA GLY A 59 -25.97 -4.70 -5.88
C GLY A 59 -25.62 -3.64 -6.92
N ARG A 60 -24.33 -3.49 -7.22
CA ARG A 60 -23.85 -2.52 -8.23
C ARG A 60 -24.25 -2.91 -9.65
N ARG A 61 -24.28 -4.19 -9.98
CA ARG A 61 -24.79 -4.67 -11.28
C ARG A 61 -26.25 -4.28 -11.47
N ARG A 62 -27.10 -4.47 -10.46
CA ARG A 62 -28.52 -4.07 -10.53
C ARG A 62 -28.70 -2.56 -10.74
N GLU A 63 -27.90 -1.75 -10.04
CA GLU A 63 -27.89 -0.29 -10.26
C GLU A 63 -27.44 0.07 -11.67
N TYR A 64 -26.41 -0.61 -12.19
CA TYR A 64 -25.94 -0.43 -13.55
C TYR A 64 -26.99 -0.82 -14.59
N ASP A 65 -27.63 -1.99 -14.44
CA ASP A 65 -28.66 -2.47 -15.35
C ASP A 65 -29.90 -1.57 -15.32
N THR A 66 -30.21 -0.97 -14.16
CA THR A 66 -31.28 0.04 -14.03
C THR A 66 -30.93 1.32 -14.78
N LEU A 67 -29.69 1.80 -14.67
CA LEU A 67 -29.21 2.95 -15.46
C LEU A 67 -29.19 2.63 -16.96
N LEU A 68 -28.89 1.38 -17.33
CA LEU A 68 -28.91 0.92 -18.71
C LEU A 68 -30.34 0.75 -19.25
N ALA A 69 -31.32 0.48 -18.39
CA ALA A 69 -32.73 0.43 -18.80
C ALA A 69 -33.34 1.83 -19.01
N ASP A 70 -32.79 2.88 -18.37
CA ASP A 70 -33.23 4.25 -18.55
C ASP A 70 -32.68 4.87 -19.86
N GLU A 71 -33.57 5.09 -20.82
CA GLU A 71 -33.22 5.66 -22.13
C GLU A 71 -32.68 7.10 -22.06
N ASN A 72 -32.99 7.83 -20.98
CA ASN A 72 -32.56 9.21 -20.79
C ASN A 72 -31.29 9.33 -19.94
N ALA A 73 -30.81 8.23 -19.36
CA ALA A 73 -29.60 8.23 -18.55
C ALA A 73 -28.34 8.44 -19.40
N THR A 74 -27.44 9.28 -18.90
CA THR A 74 -26.11 9.48 -19.48
C THR A 74 -25.11 8.60 -18.74
N ILE A 75 -24.59 7.57 -19.41
CA ILE A 75 -23.66 6.61 -18.82
C ILE A 75 -22.27 6.89 -19.40
N THR A 76 -21.45 7.59 -18.63
CA THR A 76 -20.06 7.86 -18.99
C THR A 76 -19.11 6.99 -18.18
N ILE A 77 -17.84 6.94 -18.59
CA ILE A 77 -16.76 6.33 -17.81
C ILE A 77 -16.66 6.95 -16.41
N ALA A 78 -16.99 8.23 -16.24
CA ALA A 78 -17.04 8.87 -14.92
C ALA A 78 -18.20 8.32 -14.07
N THR A 79 -19.38 8.12 -14.66
CA THR A 79 -20.54 7.49 -14.01
C THR A 79 -20.18 6.09 -13.51
N LEU A 80 -19.51 5.29 -14.34
CA LEU A 80 -19.11 3.91 -14.00
C LEU A 80 -18.07 3.86 -12.88
N ARG A 81 -17.06 4.75 -12.91
CA ARG A 81 -16.10 4.87 -11.81
C ARG A 81 -16.76 5.31 -10.50
N GLY A 82 -17.76 6.20 -10.59
CA GLY A 82 -18.60 6.59 -9.46
C GLY A 82 -19.34 5.39 -8.86
N LEU A 83 -19.95 4.54 -9.71
CA LEU A 83 -20.65 3.34 -9.28
C LEU A 83 -19.70 2.31 -8.65
N ALA A 84 -18.56 2.06 -9.30
CA ALA A 84 -17.51 1.16 -8.82
C ALA A 84 -16.94 1.55 -7.44
N SER A 85 -16.93 2.85 -7.14
CA SER A 85 -16.40 3.40 -5.88
C SER A 85 -17.42 3.36 -4.72
N ARG A 86 -18.68 2.97 -4.96
CA ARG A 86 -19.70 2.90 -3.91
C ARG A 86 -19.41 1.74 -2.95
N PRO A 87 -19.63 1.91 -1.63
CA PRO A 87 -19.58 0.82 -0.68
C PRO A 87 -20.57 -0.27 -1.09
N VAL A 88 -20.14 -1.54 -1.07
CA VAL A 88 -21.01 -2.68 -1.35
C VAL A 88 -22.10 -2.72 -0.28
N PRO A 89 -23.39 -2.67 -0.65
CA PRO A 89 -24.47 -2.87 0.30
C PRO A 89 -24.35 -4.28 0.89
N THR A 90 -24.08 -4.38 2.20
CA THR A 90 -24.16 -5.67 2.90
C THR A 90 -25.59 -6.17 2.78
N ALA A 91 -25.77 -7.36 2.19
CA ALA A 91 -27.03 -8.00 1.86
C ALA A 91 -28.20 -7.58 2.77
N GLN A 92 -28.99 -6.63 2.28
CA GLN A 92 -30.32 -6.40 2.80
C GLN A 92 -31.18 -7.47 2.17
N GLU A 93 -31.63 -8.42 3.00
CA GLU A 93 -32.73 -9.32 2.68
C GLU A 93 -33.82 -8.53 1.98
N SER A 94 -34.01 -8.82 0.70
CA SER A 94 -35.10 -8.28 -0.07
C SER A 94 -36.36 -8.94 0.47
N SER A 95 -37.10 -8.20 1.30
CA SER A 95 -38.49 -8.52 1.62
C SER A 95 -39.29 -8.43 0.32
N TYR A 96 -39.40 -9.57 -0.37
CA TYR A 96 -40.36 -9.75 -1.44
C TYR A 96 -41.76 -9.68 -0.83
N GLN A 97 -42.32 -8.48 -0.83
CA GLN A 97 -43.75 -8.26 -0.68
C GLN A 97 -44.43 -8.65 -1.99
N THR A 98 -44.59 -9.95 -2.22
CA THR A 98 -45.46 -10.46 -3.28
C THR A 98 -46.85 -10.68 -2.68
N GLN A 99 -47.70 -9.69 -2.91
CA GLN A 99 -49.14 -9.80 -2.70
C GLN A 99 -49.71 -10.76 -3.74
N ALA A 100 -49.98 -12.01 -3.35
CA ALA A 100 -50.85 -12.92 -4.08
C ALA A 100 -51.70 -13.73 -3.10
N GLN A 101 -53.00 -13.72 -3.38
CA GLN A 101 -54.11 -14.16 -2.56
C GLN A 101 -54.26 -15.69 -2.50
N GLN A 102 -54.74 -16.14 -1.33
CA GLN A 102 -55.70 -17.23 -1.08
C GLN A 102 -55.29 -18.72 -1.06
N THR A 103 -55.59 -19.29 0.13
CA THR A 103 -56.17 -20.62 0.46
C THR A 103 -55.27 -21.87 0.52
N ARG A 104 -55.01 -22.41 1.73
CA ARG A 104 -55.81 -23.48 2.39
C ARG A 104 -55.22 -23.87 3.76
N GLN A 105 -56.12 -24.35 4.62
CA GLN A 105 -56.00 -24.71 6.04
C GLN A 105 -55.21 -26.00 6.32
N ALA A 106 -54.56 -26.07 7.50
CA ALA A 106 -54.60 -27.15 8.53
C ALA A 106 -53.42 -26.92 9.51
N GLN A 107 -53.61 -26.33 10.69
CA GLN A 107 -54.05 -26.95 11.96
C GLN A 107 -53.12 -28.02 12.53
N SER A 108 -52.24 -27.63 13.46
CA SER A 108 -51.98 -28.34 14.73
C SER A 108 -51.08 -27.51 15.66
N GLN A 109 -51.42 -27.51 16.95
CA GLN A 109 -50.78 -26.84 18.09
C GLN A 109 -50.75 -27.88 19.24
N PRO A 110 -49.97 -27.73 20.32
CA PRO A 110 -48.52 -27.55 20.47
C PRO A 110 -47.90 -28.71 21.30
N SER A 111 -46.57 -28.78 21.43
CA SER A 111 -45.95 -29.37 22.63
C SER A 111 -44.59 -28.73 22.95
N PRO A 112 -44.25 -28.48 24.23
CA PRO A 112 -43.21 -27.55 24.63
C PRO A 112 -42.02 -28.30 25.27
N ALA A 113 -40.87 -28.36 24.61
CA ALA A 113 -39.60 -28.67 25.26
C ALA A 113 -38.44 -28.46 24.29
N GLN A 114 -37.84 -27.27 24.30
CA GLN A 114 -36.40 -27.03 24.10
C GLN A 114 -36.17 -25.52 24.04
N GLN A 115 -36.33 -24.90 25.20
CA GLN A 115 -36.01 -23.50 25.42
C GLN A 115 -34.97 -23.46 26.54
N ALA A 116 -33.70 -23.68 26.16
CA ALA A 116 -32.53 -23.36 26.97
C ALA A 116 -31.25 -23.61 26.16
N GLN A 117 -30.93 -22.77 25.17
CA GLN A 117 -29.55 -22.37 24.82
C GLN A 117 -29.55 -21.53 23.52
N GLN A 118 -30.19 -20.36 23.55
CA GLN A 118 -29.73 -19.24 22.72
C GLN A 118 -29.18 -18.20 23.69
N ALA A 119 -27.85 -18.18 23.76
CA ALA A 119 -27.10 -17.19 24.49
C ALA A 119 -27.56 -15.80 24.05
N GLN A 120 -28.15 -15.11 25.00
CA GLN A 120 -28.55 -13.72 24.99
C GLN A 120 -27.31 -12.85 24.71
N TRP A 121 -27.00 -12.65 23.43
CA TRP A 121 -26.19 -11.54 22.98
C TRP A 121 -27.13 -10.36 22.75
N SER A 122 -27.30 -9.55 23.79
CA SER A 122 -27.87 -8.22 23.68
C SER A 122 -27.01 -7.42 22.72
N ALA A 123 -27.43 -7.27 21.47
CA ALA A 123 -26.92 -6.21 20.63
C ALA A 123 -27.26 -4.89 21.35
N PRO A 124 -26.31 -3.99 21.62
CA PRO A 124 -26.67 -2.69 22.13
C PRO A 124 -27.50 -2.01 21.04
N THR A 125 -28.76 -1.71 21.35
CA THR A 125 -29.58 -0.76 20.60
C THR A 125 -28.84 0.58 20.64
N GLN A 126 -27.98 0.81 19.66
CA GLN A 126 -27.26 2.06 19.49
C GLN A 126 -28.27 3.08 18.94
N ASN A 127 -29.13 3.61 19.81
CA ASN A 127 -29.90 4.83 19.57
C ASN A 127 -28.96 6.05 19.64
N GLY A 128 -27.97 6.08 18.77
CA GLY A 128 -27.05 7.19 18.57
C GLY A 128 -26.88 7.44 17.07
N PRO A 129 -26.59 8.69 16.65
CA PRO A 129 -26.39 8.98 15.24
C PRO A 129 -25.28 8.09 14.67
N ALA A 130 -25.64 7.29 13.66
CA ALA A 130 -24.71 6.41 12.95
C ALA A 130 -23.48 7.23 12.55
N THR A 131 -22.30 6.90 13.04
CA THR A 131 -21.11 7.69 12.75
C THR A 131 -20.38 7.03 11.59
N VAL A 132 -20.26 7.74 10.47
CA VAL A 132 -19.56 7.24 9.27
C VAL A 132 -18.11 7.70 9.37
N THR A 133 -17.18 6.74 9.43
CA THR A 133 -15.74 7.03 9.32
C THR A 133 -15.35 7.05 7.85
N THR A 134 -15.15 8.25 7.31
CA THR A 134 -14.64 8.47 5.95
C THR A 134 -13.16 8.82 6.01
N THR A 135 -12.38 8.38 5.02
CA THR A 135 -10.98 8.80 4.88
C THR A 135 -10.94 9.93 3.86
N VAL A 136 -10.66 11.15 4.32
CA VAL A 136 -10.55 12.34 3.49
C VAL A 136 -9.06 12.62 3.24
N THR A 137 -8.74 13.07 2.02
CA THR A 137 -7.39 13.51 1.67
C THR A 137 -7.31 15.02 1.88
N THR A 138 -6.35 15.47 2.68
CA THR A 138 -6.13 16.89 2.99
C THR A 138 -4.72 17.28 2.58
N ASP A 139 -4.57 18.42 1.90
CA ASP A 139 -3.25 18.92 1.54
C ASP A 139 -2.50 19.39 2.79
N VAL A 140 -1.23 19.01 2.89
CA VAL A 140 -0.41 19.26 4.07
C VAL A 140 0.20 20.67 3.96
N PRO A 141 0.04 21.55 4.97
CA PRO A 141 0.55 22.93 4.93
C PRO A 141 2.04 23.01 4.57
N LEU A 142 2.41 23.94 3.68
CA LEU A 142 3.79 24.15 3.24
C LEU A 142 4.70 24.53 4.40
N LEU A 143 5.91 23.97 4.43
CA LEU A 143 6.91 24.27 5.46
C LEU A 143 7.55 25.66 5.20
N PRO A 144 7.73 26.50 6.22
CA PRO A 144 8.54 27.71 6.07
C PRO A 144 9.99 27.35 5.74
N ALA A 145 10.69 28.19 4.98
CA ALA A 145 12.06 27.93 4.49
C ALA A 145 13.10 27.65 5.59
N ASN A 146 12.80 28.02 6.84
CA ASN A 146 13.63 27.79 8.03
C ASN A 146 13.00 26.79 9.03
N ALA A 147 12.09 25.93 8.59
CA ALA A 147 11.45 24.96 9.46
C ALA A 147 12.49 24.06 10.16
N THR A 148 12.37 23.94 11.48
CA THR A 148 13.22 23.04 12.27
C THR A 148 12.82 21.58 12.04
N LEU A 149 13.76 20.67 12.29
CA LEU A 149 13.55 19.22 12.17
C LEU A 149 12.40 18.72 13.08
N GLN A 150 12.21 19.39 14.22
CA GLN A 150 11.11 19.14 15.14
C GLN A 150 9.74 19.51 14.54
N ASN A 151 9.65 20.63 13.83
CA ASN A 151 8.42 21.04 13.14
C ASN A 151 8.09 20.08 11.99
N MET A 152 9.10 19.61 11.25
CA MET A 152 8.94 18.59 10.21
C MET A 152 8.47 17.25 10.80
N TRP A 153 9.03 16.85 11.94
CA TRP A 153 8.63 15.62 12.64
C TRP A 153 7.17 15.66 13.13
N GLN A 154 6.75 16.79 13.70
CA GLN A 154 5.38 16.97 14.19
C GLN A 154 4.34 17.02 13.06
N ARG A 155 4.73 17.42 11.84
CA ARG A 155 3.86 17.43 10.67
C ARG A 155 3.54 16.02 10.14
N MET A 156 4.42 15.05 10.37
CA MET A 156 4.27 13.73 9.75
C MET A 156 3.08 12.92 10.33
N PRO A 157 2.28 12.27 9.47
CA PRO A 157 1.32 11.24 9.87
C PRO A 157 2.01 10.03 10.53
N ARG A 158 1.23 9.14 11.16
CA ARG A 158 1.78 8.00 11.93
C ARG A 158 2.69 7.08 11.10
N ILE A 159 2.32 6.74 9.87
CA ILE A 159 3.09 5.81 9.05
C ILE A 159 4.44 6.41 8.60
N PRO A 160 4.51 7.66 8.08
CA PRO A 160 5.79 8.36 7.86
C PRO A 160 6.67 8.48 9.10
N ARG A 161 6.10 8.70 10.29
CA ARG A 161 6.87 8.72 11.55
C ARG A 161 7.48 7.37 11.88
N ILE A 162 6.71 6.28 11.77
CA ILE A 162 7.20 4.91 12.01
C ILE A 162 8.32 4.57 11.02
N THR A 163 8.13 4.91 9.74
CA THR A 163 9.12 4.65 8.69
C THR A 163 10.41 5.43 8.95
N THR A 164 10.31 6.73 9.26
CA THR A 164 11.47 7.55 9.64
C THR A 164 12.15 7.03 10.90
N GLY A 165 11.38 6.52 11.87
CA GLY A 165 11.91 5.89 13.09
C GLY A 165 12.71 4.61 12.81
N LEU A 166 12.19 3.72 11.96
CA LEU A 166 12.89 2.49 11.51
C LEU A 166 14.21 2.82 10.79
N ILE A 167 14.18 3.81 9.90
CA ILE A 167 15.36 4.26 9.17
C ILE A 167 16.37 4.92 10.13
N GLY A 168 15.90 5.73 11.08
CA GLY A 168 16.72 6.36 12.11
C GLY A 168 17.41 5.36 13.04
N PHE A 169 16.70 4.31 13.45
CA PHE A 169 17.30 3.23 14.24
C PHE A 169 18.35 2.45 13.45
N SER A 170 18.12 2.25 12.16
CA SER A 170 19.12 1.66 11.26
C SER A 170 20.39 2.51 11.18
N THR A 171 20.28 3.85 11.16
CA THR A 171 21.44 4.75 11.27
C THR A 171 22.25 4.50 12.52
N LEU A 172 21.60 4.33 13.68
CA LEU A 172 22.27 4.07 14.95
C LEU A 172 23.04 2.75 14.90
N ILE A 173 22.46 1.71 14.31
CA ILE A 173 23.16 0.43 14.07
C ILE A 173 24.38 0.63 13.16
N GLY A 174 24.28 1.49 12.16
CA GLY A 174 25.39 1.82 11.26
C GLY A 174 26.56 2.45 12.00
N ILE A 175 26.29 3.40 12.89
CA ILE A 175 27.30 4.02 13.76
C ILE A 175 27.95 2.97 14.66
N ILE A 176 27.16 2.10 15.29
CA ILE A 176 27.68 1.01 16.13
C ILE A 176 28.59 0.08 15.32
N THR A 177 28.18 -0.25 14.09
CA THR A 177 28.95 -1.10 13.17
C THR A 177 30.29 -0.46 12.80
N VAL A 178 30.30 0.85 12.51
CA VAL A 178 31.54 1.61 12.26
C VAL A 178 32.46 1.59 13.48
N LEU A 179 31.94 1.90 14.67
CA LEU A 179 32.73 1.89 15.91
C LEU A 179 33.31 0.50 16.21
N TYR A 180 32.53 -0.55 15.96
CA TYR A 180 32.98 -1.92 16.11
C TYR A 180 34.09 -2.28 15.11
N ALA A 181 33.95 -1.87 13.85
CA ALA A 181 34.98 -2.07 12.83
C ALA A 181 36.30 -1.36 13.19
N ILE A 182 36.22 -0.14 13.74
CA ILE A 182 37.39 0.59 14.25
C ILE A 182 38.05 -0.19 15.39
N LYS A 183 37.28 -0.70 16.35
CA LYS A 183 37.80 -1.53 17.45
C LYS A 183 38.50 -2.78 16.93
N LEU A 184 37.90 -3.49 15.97
CA LEU A 184 38.51 -4.66 15.33
C LEU A 184 39.81 -4.31 14.61
N GLY A 185 39.86 -3.18 13.91
CA GLY A 185 41.06 -2.69 13.25
C GLY A 185 42.20 -2.42 14.22
N ILE A 186 41.92 -1.74 15.34
CA ILE A 186 42.91 -1.48 16.40
C ILE A 186 43.43 -2.80 16.99
N GLN A 187 42.53 -3.73 17.29
CA GLN A 187 42.91 -5.03 17.85
C GLN A 187 43.73 -5.88 16.86
N GLY A 188 43.38 -5.86 15.58
CA GLY A 188 44.16 -6.47 14.51
C GLY A 188 45.57 -5.89 14.40
N ALA A 189 45.70 -4.56 14.48
CA ALA A 189 47.00 -3.89 14.44
C ALA A 189 47.89 -4.24 15.66
N ILE A 190 47.31 -4.31 16.87
CA ILE A 190 48.02 -4.73 18.09
C ILE A 190 48.51 -6.17 17.95
N ASN A 191 47.66 -7.08 17.47
CA ASN A 191 48.02 -8.48 17.25
C ASN A 191 49.17 -8.61 16.24
N LEU A 192 49.15 -7.82 15.16
CA LEU A 192 50.22 -7.80 14.16
C LEU A 192 51.56 -7.30 14.74
N GLY A 193 51.53 -6.28 15.61
CA GLY A 193 52.73 -5.81 16.32
C GLY A 193 53.29 -6.84 17.32
N SER A 194 52.41 -7.62 17.97
CA SER A 194 52.85 -8.69 18.88
C SER A 194 53.49 -9.87 18.14
N LEU A 195 53.09 -10.14 16.90
CA LEU A 195 53.66 -11.18 16.04
C LEU A 195 55.13 -10.90 15.69
N GLU A 196 55.50 -9.64 15.42
CA GLU A 196 56.91 -9.26 15.20
C GLU A 196 57.79 -9.57 16.43
N SER A 197 57.22 -9.50 17.64
CA SER A 197 57.93 -9.78 18.89
C SER A 197 57.91 -11.26 19.33
N SER A 198 57.00 -12.09 18.79
CA SER A 198 56.77 -13.47 19.27
C SER A 198 57.08 -14.57 18.24
N LEU A 199 57.72 -14.27 17.11
CA LEU A 199 58.14 -15.23 16.06
C LEU A 199 59.01 -16.41 16.56
N GLY A 200 59.33 -16.47 17.85
CA GLY A 200 60.15 -17.50 18.49
C GLY A 200 59.43 -18.79 18.89
N ASP A 201 58.14 -18.79 19.28
CA ASP A 201 57.53 -20.02 19.80
C ASP A 201 55.99 -20.06 19.69
N SER A 202 55.48 -21.23 19.27
CA SER A 202 54.13 -21.79 19.52
C SER A 202 52.94 -21.48 18.58
N TRP A 203 51.96 -22.39 18.68
CA TRP A 203 50.64 -22.39 18.01
C TRP A 203 49.80 -21.12 18.24
N GLU A 204 50.10 -20.33 19.27
CA GLU A 204 49.44 -19.05 19.53
C GLU A 204 49.70 -18.04 18.40
N GLY A 205 50.89 -18.07 17.79
CA GLY A 205 51.22 -17.22 16.63
C GLY A 205 50.33 -17.45 15.41
N ILE A 206 49.88 -18.69 15.17
CA ILE A 206 48.97 -19.02 14.06
C ILE A 206 47.59 -18.40 14.29
N GLY A 207 47.11 -18.42 15.54
CA GLY A 207 45.85 -17.77 15.92
C GLY A 207 45.89 -16.24 15.72
N TYR A 208 47.00 -15.60 16.09
CA TYR A 208 47.19 -14.16 15.87
C TYR A 208 47.28 -13.81 14.37
N MET A 209 47.96 -14.62 13.55
CA MET A 209 48.02 -14.40 12.10
C MET A 209 46.65 -14.51 11.43
N MET A 210 45.88 -15.55 11.78
CA MET A 210 44.52 -15.74 11.27
C MET A 210 43.59 -14.60 11.68
N GLY A 211 43.67 -14.14 12.94
CA GLY A 211 42.90 -13.00 13.44
C GLY A 211 43.24 -11.69 12.72
N ALA A 212 44.52 -11.43 12.46
CA ALA A 212 44.96 -10.24 11.74
C ALA A 212 44.58 -10.27 10.25
N ALA A 213 44.70 -11.43 9.59
CA ALA A 213 44.27 -11.62 8.21
C ALA A 213 42.74 -11.45 8.07
N ALA A 214 41.95 -11.98 9.00
CA ALA A 214 40.51 -11.78 9.04
C ALA A 214 40.15 -10.30 9.23
N ALA A 215 40.86 -9.57 10.10
CA ALA A 215 40.65 -8.15 10.32
C ALA A 215 40.92 -7.31 9.05
N LEU A 216 41.93 -7.63 8.25
CA LEU A 216 42.23 -6.93 7.00
C LEU A 216 41.09 -7.00 5.98
N VAL A 217 40.29 -8.07 6.01
CA VAL A 217 39.16 -8.26 5.08
C VAL A 217 37.85 -7.76 5.70
N LEU A 218 37.56 -8.10 6.95
CA LEU A 218 36.29 -7.76 7.61
C LEU A 218 36.15 -6.28 7.94
N VAL A 219 37.23 -5.62 8.40
CA VAL A 219 37.18 -4.21 8.81
C VAL A 219 36.76 -3.27 7.67
N PRO A 220 37.35 -3.32 6.45
CA PRO A 220 36.91 -2.42 5.37
C PRO A 220 35.47 -2.71 4.93
N ILE A 221 35.03 -3.98 4.94
CA ILE A 221 33.66 -4.35 4.59
C ILE A 221 32.66 -3.75 5.60
N LEU A 222 32.92 -3.93 6.90
CA LEU A 222 32.05 -3.39 7.95
C LEU A 222 32.04 -1.86 7.98
N LEU A 223 33.19 -1.20 7.72
CA LEU A 223 33.26 0.25 7.58
C LEU A 223 32.43 0.75 6.40
N LEU A 224 32.56 0.13 5.23
CA LEU A 224 31.78 0.51 4.05
C LEU A 224 30.28 0.33 4.28
N LEU A 225 29.88 -0.82 4.84
CA LEU A 225 28.48 -1.10 5.17
C LEU A 225 27.91 -0.13 6.19
N GLY A 226 28.65 0.15 7.26
CA GLY A 226 28.23 1.11 8.29
C GLY A 226 28.12 2.54 7.76
N MET A 227 29.09 2.98 6.94
CA MET A 227 29.07 4.31 6.31
C MET A 227 27.94 4.46 5.27
N MET A 228 27.73 3.44 4.43
CA MET A 228 26.59 3.36 3.52
C MET A 228 25.28 3.46 4.29
N LEU A 229 25.14 2.72 5.40
CA LEU A 229 23.95 2.77 6.22
C LEU A 229 23.70 4.19 6.74
N VAL A 230 24.71 4.83 7.34
CA VAL A 230 24.57 6.20 7.91
C VAL A 230 24.22 7.25 6.85
N THR A 231 24.93 7.24 5.72
CA THR A 231 24.75 8.26 4.68
C THR A 231 23.42 8.11 3.95
N LEU A 232 23.06 6.87 3.60
CA LEU A 232 21.83 6.57 2.87
C LEU A 232 20.60 6.80 3.75
N THR A 233 20.63 6.38 5.02
CA THR A 233 19.51 6.62 5.94
C THR A 233 19.33 8.10 6.25
N ALA A 234 20.41 8.87 6.43
CA ALA A 234 20.34 10.32 6.65
C ALA A 234 19.71 11.04 5.45
N TYR A 235 20.11 10.67 4.22
CA TYR A 235 19.50 11.19 3.00
C TYR A 235 18.00 10.91 2.93
N TRP A 236 17.59 9.65 3.20
CA TRP A 236 16.19 9.27 3.12
C TRP A 236 15.34 9.86 4.24
N ILE A 237 15.86 10.00 5.46
CA ILE A 237 15.19 10.72 6.55
C ILE A 237 14.87 12.14 6.11
N HIS A 238 15.84 12.86 5.52
CA HIS A 238 15.63 14.21 5.01
C HIS A 238 14.57 14.27 3.90
N SER A 239 14.59 13.31 2.98
CA SER A 239 13.60 13.23 1.90
C SER A 239 12.19 12.93 2.41
N ILE A 240 12.04 11.97 3.34
CA ILE A 240 10.76 11.63 3.97
C ILE A 240 10.21 12.82 4.77
N LEU A 241 11.07 13.55 5.47
CA LEU A 241 10.67 14.74 6.23
C LEU A 241 10.05 15.84 5.36
N ARG A 242 10.51 15.97 4.10
CA ARG A 242 9.95 16.94 3.15
C ARG A 242 8.61 16.49 2.58
N GLY A 243 8.49 15.22 2.18
CA GLY A 243 7.23 14.65 1.68
C GLY A 243 6.77 15.23 0.33
N GLU A 244 7.67 15.83 -0.45
CA GLU A 244 7.32 16.58 -1.67
C GLU A 244 7.63 15.82 -2.98
N ASP A 245 8.20 14.61 -2.91
CA ASP A 245 8.68 13.90 -4.09
C ASP A 245 8.00 12.53 -4.25
N THR A 246 7.20 12.42 -5.31
CA THR A 246 6.46 11.22 -5.69
C THR A 246 7.33 10.05 -6.15
N THR A 247 8.58 10.31 -6.52
CA THR A 247 9.54 9.29 -6.97
C THR A 247 10.33 8.67 -5.82
N THR A 248 10.33 9.31 -4.64
CA THR A 248 11.01 8.86 -3.41
C THR A 248 10.80 7.38 -3.09
N PRO A 249 9.57 6.80 -3.13
CA PRO A 249 9.36 5.39 -2.77
C PRO A 249 10.14 4.41 -3.66
N ILE A 250 10.26 4.72 -4.96
CA ILE A 250 10.90 3.86 -5.95
C ILE A 250 12.42 3.90 -5.73
N PHE A 251 12.99 5.10 -5.69
CA PHE A 251 14.43 5.27 -5.50
C PHE A 251 14.89 4.80 -4.10
N PHE A 252 14.03 4.93 -3.08
CA PHE A 252 14.27 4.36 -1.77
C PHE A 252 14.47 2.84 -1.87
N CYS A 253 13.52 2.13 -2.47
CA CYS A 253 13.60 0.67 -2.56
C CYS A 253 14.80 0.22 -3.41
N VAL A 254 15.10 0.91 -4.51
CA VAL A 254 16.24 0.57 -5.38
C VAL A 254 17.58 0.69 -4.64
N THR A 255 17.72 1.68 -3.76
CA THR A 255 18.99 1.92 -3.03
C THR A 255 19.07 1.14 -1.71
N VAL A 256 17.94 0.97 -1.01
CA VAL A 256 17.89 0.37 0.33
C VAL A 256 17.72 -1.14 0.28
N ALA A 257 16.99 -1.70 -0.69
CA ALA A 257 16.75 -3.15 -0.76
C ALA A 257 18.04 -3.98 -0.96
N PRO A 258 19.00 -3.60 -1.84
CA PRO A 258 20.26 -4.35 -1.98
C PRO A 258 21.08 -4.33 -0.68
N LEU A 259 21.11 -3.20 0.01
CA LEU A 259 21.80 -3.06 1.30
C LEU A 259 21.13 -3.94 2.36
N ALA A 260 19.80 -3.92 2.43
CA ALA A 260 19.02 -4.72 3.38
C ALA A 260 19.17 -6.23 3.14
N LEU A 261 19.21 -6.66 1.87
CA LEU A 261 19.49 -8.05 1.49
C LEU A 261 20.91 -8.46 1.88
N THR A 262 21.90 -7.61 1.62
CA THR A 262 23.29 -7.86 2.00
C THR A 262 23.41 -8.04 3.52
N MET A 263 22.75 -7.17 4.29
CA MET A 263 22.75 -7.22 5.75
C MET A 263 21.90 -8.34 6.36
N THR A 264 21.03 -8.99 5.59
CA THR A 264 20.26 -10.15 6.08
C THR A 264 20.91 -11.47 5.67
N ILE A 265 21.30 -11.60 4.40
CA ILE A 265 21.84 -12.84 3.84
C ILE A 265 23.23 -13.15 4.39
N ILE A 266 24.13 -12.16 4.47
CA ILE A 266 25.51 -12.41 4.92
C ILE A 266 25.51 -12.92 6.37
N PRO A 267 24.84 -12.27 7.34
CA PRO A 267 24.71 -12.81 8.68
C PRO A 267 24.13 -14.22 8.72
N ILE A 268 23.05 -14.53 7.97
CA ILE A 268 22.43 -15.87 7.99
C ILE A 268 23.44 -16.98 7.66
N LEU A 269 24.33 -16.73 6.71
CA LEU A 269 25.31 -17.72 6.27
C LEU A 269 26.49 -17.89 7.24
N PHE A 270 26.75 -16.90 8.11
CA PHE A 270 27.96 -16.82 8.92
C PHE A 270 27.70 -16.49 10.40
N LEU A 271 26.46 -16.59 10.90
CA LEU A 271 26.00 -16.27 12.27
C LEU A 271 26.96 -16.81 13.33
N SER A 272 27.96 -16.02 13.66
CA SER A 272 29.05 -16.41 14.56
C SER A 272 29.28 -15.35 15.63
N SER A 273 28.77 -14.13 15.41
CA SER A 273 28.93 -13.00 16.31
C SER A 273 27.61 -12.31 16.64
N TRP A 274 27.58 -11.62 17.78
CA TRP A 274 26.47 -10.73 18.14
C TRP A 274 26.31 -9.58 17.13
N VAL A 275 27.37 -9.23 16.40
CA VAL A 275 27.35 -8.21 15.35
C VAL A 275 26.51 -8.67 14.17
N ASP A 276 26.60 -9.95 13.79
CA ASP A 276 25.77 -10.53 12.73
C ASP A 276 24.28 -10.43 13.07
N VAL A 277 23.92 -10.65 14.34
CA VAL A 277 22.53 -10.49 14.82
C VAL A 277 22.06 -9.04 14.69
N VAL A 278 22.92 -8.09 15.05
CA VAL A 278 22.59 -6.65 14.96
C VAL A 278 22.45 -6.19 13.51
N LEU A 279 23.32 -6.64 12.60
CA LEU A 279 23.19 -6.36 11.16
C LEU A 279 21.93 -7.00 10.58
N PHE A 280 21.61 -8.24 10.99
CA PHE A 280 20.39 -8.91 10.56
C PHE A 280 19.13 -8.13 10.95
N LEU A 281 19.08 -7.63 12.19
CA LEU A 281 17.99 -6.77 12.65
C LEU A 281 17.91 -5.47 11.84
N ALA A 282 19.04 -4.83 11.54
CA ALA A 282 19.06 -3.63 10.69
C ALA A 282 18.49 -3.92 9.29
N GLY A 283 18.94 -5.01 8.65
CA GLY A 283 18.42 -5.39 7.34
C GLY A 283 16.91 -5.72 7.37
N GLY A 284 16.43 -6.40 8.41
CA GLY A 284 15.00 -6.63 8.63
C GLY A 284 14.20 -5.33 8.77
N MET A 285 14.71 -4.34 9.51
CA MET A 285 14.08 -3.03 9.66
C MET A 285 14.05 -2.25 8.34
N LEU A 286 15.11 -2.33 7.54
CA LEU A 286 15.14 -1.71 6.21
C LEU A 286 14.15 -2.38 5.24
N ILE A 287 14.00 -3.70 5.28
CA ILE A 287 12.97 -4.42 4.50
C ILE A 287 11.57 -3.95 4.93
N ALA A 288 11.30 -3.87 6.24
CA ALA A 288 10.04 -3.36 6.74
C ALA A 288 9.79 -1.92 6.27
N ALA A 289 10.80 -1.05 6.31
CA ALA A 289 10.70 0.31 5.78
C ALA A 289 10.39 0.34 4.28
N CYS A 290 10.99 -0.55 3.48
CA CYS A 290 10.67 -0.69 2.05
C CYS A 290 9.21 -1.08 1.84
N VAL A 291 8.66 -2.02 2.64
CA VAL A 291 7.25 -2.39 2.56
C VAL A 291 6.34 -1.22 2.92
N LEU A 292 6.67 -0.48 3.99
CA LEU A 292 5.89 0.68 4.43
C LEU A 292 5.82 1.78 3.35
N MET A 293 6.87 1.97 2.56
CA MET A 293 6.91 2.95 1.46
C MET A 293 5.81 2.73 0.41
N PHE A 294 5.31 1.51 0.26
CA PHE A 294 4.24 1.21 -0.70
C PHE A 294 2.83 1.38 -0.13
N LEU A 295 2.68 1.66 1.17
CA LEU A 295 1.37 1.90 1.77
C LEU A 295 0.73 3.19 1.23
N LYS A 296 -0.61 3.19 1.18
CA LYS A 296 -1.41 4.32 0.69
C LYS A 296 -1.09 5.61 1.45
N ASP A 297 -0.86 5.51 2.76
CA ASP A 297 -0.50 6.64 3.63
C ASP A 297 0.87 7.25 3.29
N MET A 298 1.87 6.43 2.94
CA MET A 298 3.17 6.94 2.49
C MET A 298 3.08 7.58 1.11
N ARG A 299 2.32 6.97 0.19
CA ARG A 299 2.11 7.55 -1.15
C ARG A 299 1.30 8.84 -1.11
N ALA A 300 0.36 8.98 -0.17
CA ALA A 300 -0.34 10.23 0.07
C ALA A 300 0.64 11.28 0.62
N TRP A 301 1.44 10.91 1.62
CA TRP A 301 2.43 11.80 2.21
C TRP A 301 3.41 12.37 1.18
N PHE A 302 3.97 11.55 0.29
CA PHE A 302 4.87 12.00 -0.78
C PHE A 302 4.20 12.81 -1.89
N ARG A 303 2.87 12.85 -1.91
CA ARG A 303 2.10 13.76 -2.77
C ARG A 303 1.77 15.08 -2.06
N GLY A 304 2.32 15.31 -0.86
CA GLY A 304 1.99 16.45 -0.02
C GLY A 304 0.60 16.34 0.62
N GLN A 305 0.07 15.12 0.79
CA GLN A 305 -1.28 14.87 1.29
C GLN A 305 -1.29 14.03 2.57
N GLU A 306 -2.24 14.28 3.46
CA GLU A 306 -2.51 13.46 4.64
C GLU A 306 -3.89 12.82 4.54
N LEU A 307 -3.95 11.51 4.79
CA LEU A 307 -5.19 10.75 4.89
C LEU A 307 -5.73 10.87 6.31
N VAL A 308 -6.75 11.72 6.50
CA VAL A 308 -7.40 11.94 7.78
C VAL A 308 -8.67 11.09 7.83
N LYS A 309 -8.75 10.22 8.85
CA LYS A 309 -9.99 9.52 9.17
C LYS A 309 -10.92 10.49 9.88
N THR A 310 -11.92 11.00 9.16
CA THR A 310 -12.97 11.84 9.74
C THR A 310 -14.15 10.96 10.10
N THR A 311 -14.50 10.98 11.39
CA THR A 311 -15.68 10.29 11.90
C THR A 311 -16.77 11.34 12.00
N GLN A 312 -17.65 11.40 11.00
CA GLN A 312 -18.74 12.36 10.94
C GLN A 312 -20.04 11.66 11.34
N SER A 313 -20.81 12.28 12.24
CA SER A 313 -22.19 11.85 12.50
C SER A 313 -22.95 11.89 11.18
N ALA A 314 -23.61 10.77 10.84
CA ALA A 314 -24.35 10.64 9.59
C ALA A 314 -25.23 11.88 9.40
N PRO A 315 -25.15 12.56 8.24
CA PRO A 315 -26.06 13.64 7.95
C PRO A 315 -27.48 13.07 8.01
N GLY A 316 -28.31 13.63 8.89
CA GLY A 316 -29.75 13.43 8.83
C GLY A 316 -30.20 13.72 7.41
N GLN A 317 -31.02 12.83 6.84
CA GLN A 317 -31.42 12.91 5.45
C GLN A 317 -31.92 14.31 5.10
N GLY A 318 -31.20 14.95 4.18
CA GLY A 318 -31.58 16.23 3.60
C GLY A 318 -30.46 17.26 3.67
N TYR A 319 -29.46 17.16 2.79
CA TYR A 319 -28.78 18.35 2.25
C TYR A 319 -28.09 18.01 0.92
N ALA A 320 -28.34 18.86 -0.08
CA ALA A 320 -27.73 18.81 -1.41
C ALA A 320 -26.20 19.00 -1.33
N PRO A 321 -25.40 18.35 -2.19
CA PRO A 321 -23.96 18.52 -2.17
C PRO A 321 -23.56 19.91 -2.69
N GLN A 322 -22.98 20.73 -1.81
CA GLN A 322 -22.14 21.86 -2.20
C GLN A 322 -20.78 21.32 -2.64
N TYR A 323 -20.50 21.41 -3.94
CA TYR A 323 -19.18 21.16 -4.51
C TYR A 323 -18.21 22.29 -4.13
N PRO A 324 -16.98 21.99 -3.66
CA PRO A 324 -15.89 22.95 -3.69
C PRO A 324 -15.53 23.24 -5.15
N GLN A 325 -15.50 24.52 -5.47
CA GLN A 325 -15.23 25.08 -6.80
C GLN A 325 -13.88 24.59 -7.35
N SER A 326 -13.93 24.02 -8.55
CA SER A 326 -12.83 23.50 -9.36
C SER A 326 -11.68 24.48 -9.56
N GLN A 327 -10.45 24.08 -9.22
CA GLN A 327 -9.24 24.63 -9.84
C GLN A 327 -8.87 23.83 -11.09
N ASN A 328 -8.90 24.56 -12.20
CA ASN A 328 -8.54 24.24 -13.57
C ASN A 328 -7.19 23.51 -13.70
N ILE A 329 -7.19 22.28 -14.26
CA ILE A 329 -6.04 21.76 -15.02
C ILE A 329 -6.54 21.08 -16.30
N GLN A 330 -5.95 21.55 -17.39
CA GLN A 330 -6.21 21.27 -18.80
C GLN A 330 -6.06 19.79 -19.16
N GLY A 331 -6.87 19.37 -20.15
CA GLY A 331 -6.97 18.00 -20.62
C GLY A 331 -5.72 17.47 -21.32
N TYR A 332 -5.36 16.22 -20.99
CA TYR A 332 -4.55 15.37 -21.84
C TYR A 332 -5.49 14.60 -22.78
N GLN A 333 -5.59 15.10 -24.01
CA GLN A 333 -6.32 14.47 -25.11
C GLN A 333 -5.38 13.47 -25.78
N PHE A 334 -5.56 12.17 -25.52
CA PHE A 334 -4.81 11.12 -26.20
C PHE A 334 -5.56 10.65 -27.46
N GLY A 335 -4.97 10.96 -28.62
CA GLY A 335 -4.89 10.11 -29.81
C GLY A 335 -6.18 9.58 -30.43
N GLN A 336 -6.91 10.42 -31.18
CA GLN A 336 -7.73 9.91 -32.29
C GLN A 336 -6.81 9.69 -33.51
N ASN A 337 -6.63 8.42 -33.83
CA ASN A 337 -5.95 7.95 -35.02
C ASN A 337 -6.94 8.05 -36.19
N SER A 338 -6.71 8.97 -37.14
CA SER A 338 -7.47 9.04 -38.39
C SER A 338 -6.50 9.16 -39.57
N SER A 339 -6.36 8.07 -40.32
CA SER A 339 -5.69 8.04 -41.63
C SER A 339 -6.66 8.47 -42.76
N PRO A 340 -6.15 8.76 -43.98
CA PRO A 340 -6.54 9.93 -44.77
C PRO A 340 -7.59 9.63 -45.84
N ASN A 341 -8.31 10.66 -46.30
CA ASN A 341 -8.80 10.70 -47.68
C ASN A 341 -9.01 12.15 -48.18
N ASN A 342 -8.69 12.31 -49.47
CA ASN A 342 -8.88 13.46 -50.37
C ASN A 342 -10.30 14.06 -50.31
N THR A 343 -10.60 15.29 -50.75
CA THR A 343 -10.34 15.86 -52.09
C THR A 343 -10.75 17.35 -52.13
N GLN A 344 -10.18 18.08 -53.10
CA GLN A 344 -10.70 19.28 -53.82
C GLN A 344 -10.57 20.68 -53.19
N LYS A 345 -9.58 21.44 -53.68
CA LYS A 345 -9.82 22.44 -54.75
C LYS A 345 -8.58 22.63 -55.61
#